data_AF-A0A7C6ED76-F1
#
_entry.id   AF-A0A7C6ED76-F1
#
_cell.length_a   1.000
_cell.length_b   1.000
_cell.length_c   1.000
_cell.angle_alpha   90.00
_cell.angle_beta   90.00
_cell.angle_gamma   90.00
#
_symmetry.space_group_name_H-M   'P 1'
#
loop_
_entity.id
_entity.type
_entity.pdbx_description
1 polymer ?
#
loop_
_entity_poly.entity_id
_entity_poly.type
_entity_poly.pdbx_seq_one_letter_code
_entity_poly.pdbx_strand_id
1 'polypeptide(L)'
;MLSFVRRNEVFFVENPLKLNMQLPLWDKSIMSKLGMTPFVEKAKIGADSEHYDIQFTLFKGTPRFSKINIFLYPVKSGSEFLNMPKYRIEIERAFSNKLALKLFDKDREIFTTFENLSGSETELDFDIKINKSYFNGADCLFLMFSFEQFDVRVTETPWFCIDILR
;
A
#
# COMPACT_ATOMS: atom_id res chain seq x y z
N MET A 1 20.88 -1.81 -5.20
CA MET A 1 20.13 -0.60 -4.79
C MET A 1 19.69 -0.82 -3.35
N LEU A 2 20.37 -0.19 -2.38
CA LEU A 2 20.01 -0.28 -0.97
C LEU A 2 18.84 0.68 -0.76
N SER A 3 17.63 0.13 -0.58
CA SER A 3 16.51 0.89 -0.04
C SER A 3 16.87 1.24 1.41
N PHE A 4 17.46 2.41 1.61
CA PHE A 4 17.52 3.02 2.91
C PHE A 4 16.07 3.27 3.31
N VAL A 5 15.52 2.42 4.17
CA VAL A 5 14.46 2.84 5.09
C VAL A 5 15.13 3.91 5.96
N ARG A 6 15.10 5.16 5.49
CA ARG A 6 15.60 6.30 6.24
C ARG A 6 14.77 6.35 7.50
N ARG A 7 15.40 6.02 8.63
CA ARG A 7 14.93 6.23 10.00
C ARG A 7 14.45 7.67 10.27
N ASN A 8 14.70 8.60 9.32
CA ASN A 8 14.48 10.03 9.42
C ASN A 8 13.46 10.60 8.41
N GLU A 9 12.84 9.80 7.53
CA GLU A 9 11.61 10.21 6.84
C GLU A 9 10.42 9.77 7.69
N VAL A 10 10.40 10.28 8.91
CA VAL A 10 9.29 10.10 9.83
C VAL A 10 8.18 11.00 9.34
N PHE A 11 7.32 10.49 8.46
CA PHE A 11 5.99 11.05 8.29
C PHE A 11 5.21 10.75 9.58
N PHE A 12 5.41 11.62 10.58
CA PHE A 12 4.52 11.72 11.72
C PHE A 12 3.18 12.22 11.19
N VAL A 13 2.23 11.31 10.97
CA VAL A 13 0.87 11.66 11.41
C VAL A 13 0.95 11.49 12.93
N GLU A 14 0.93 12.60 13.67
CA GLU A 14 1.09 12.60 15.14
C GLU A 14 0.13 11.65 15.85
N ASN A 15 -0.98 11.32 15.18
CA ASN A 15 -1.95 10.35 15.65
C ASN A 15 -2.18 9.29 14.57
N PRO A 16 -2.16 8.00 14.91
CA PRO A 16 -2.61 6.96 13.99
C PRO A 16 -3.99 7.28 13.41
N LEU A 17 -4.15 6.99 12.12
CA LEU A 17 -5.42 7.12 11.43
C LEU A 17 -6.33 5.95 11.79
N LYS A 18 -7.62 6.21 11.96
CA LYS A 18 -8.60 5.15 12.18
C LYS A 18 -8.96 4.47 10.87
N LEU A 19 -9.32 3.19 10.95
CA LEU A 19 -9.94 2.47 9.83
C LEU A 19 -11.14 3.23 9.28
N ASN A 20 -11.37 3.06 7.98
CA ASN A 20 -12.39 3.72 7.16
C ASN A 20 -12.24 5.23 7.01
N MET A 21 -11.18 5.84 7.55
CA MET A 21 -10.82 7.21 7.20
C MET A 21 -10.18 7.26 5.81
N GLN A 22 -10.50 8.32 5.07
CA GLN A 22 -9.81 8.66 3.84
C GLN A 22 -8.35 9.00 4.16
N LEU A 23 -7.39 8.37 3.48
CA LEU A 23 -5.97 8.66 3.66
C LEU A 23 -5.67 10.08 3.15
N PRO A 24 -4.87 10.88 3.89
CA PRO A 24 -4.53 12.25 3.52
C PRO A 24 -3.46 12.25 2.41
N LEU A 25 -3.88 11.93 1.20
CA LEU A 25 -3.05 11.95 0.00
C LEU A 25 -2.74 13.38 -0.43
N TRP A 26 -1.67 13.55 -1.22
CA TRP A 26 -1.40 14.84 -1.86
C TRP A 26 -2.44 15.13 -2.93
N ASP A 27 -2.92 16.37 -2.96
CA ASP A 27 -3.78 16.81 -4.05
C ASP A 27 -2.96 16.95 -5.35
N LYS A 28 -3.67 16.91 -6.49
CA LYS A 28 -3.05 17.01 -7.82
C LYS A 28 -2.25 18.30 -8.02
N SER A 29 -2.66 19.40 -7.37
CA SER A 29 -2.01 20.70 -7.50
C SER A 29 -0.65 20.73 -6.78
N ILE A 30 -0.57 20.09 -5.61
CA ILE A 30 0.65 19.93 -4.82
C ILE A 30 1.61 19.03 -5.58
N MET A 31 1.14 17.89 -6.07
CA MET A 31 1.98 16.98 -6.88
C MET A 31 2.54 17.69 -8.12
N SER A 32 1.72 18.47 -8.82
CA SER A 32 2.16 19.27 -9.97
C SER A 32 3.22 20.31 -9.60
N LYS A 33 3.09 20.99 -8.45
CA LYS A 33 4.09 21.97 -7.97
C LYS A 33 5.42 21.31 -7.63
N LEU A 34 5.39 20.08 -7.15
CA LEU A 34 6.56 19.29 -6.78
C LEU A 34 7.13 18.48 -7.96
N GLY A 35 6.54 18.58 -9.16
CA GLY A 35 6.97 17.82 -10.33
C GLY A 35 6.73 16.30 -10.21
N MET A 36 5.81 15.87 -9.34
CA MET A 36 5.48 14.47 -9.12
C MET A 36 4.32 14.05 -10.02
N THR A 37 4.40 12.84 -10.59
CA THR A 37 3.31 12.26 -11.37
C THR A 37 2.14 11.91 -10.45
N PRO A 38 0.92 12.44 -10.69
CA PRO A 38 -0.26 12.01 -9.96
C PRO A 38 -0.55 10.53 -10.22
N PHE A 39 -0.78 9.75 -9.17
CA PHE A 39 -0.98 8.31 -9.30
C PHE A 39 -2.13 7.79 -8.44
N VAL A 40 -2.20 8.07 -7.12
CA VAL A 40 -3.37 7.72 -6.29
C VAL A 40 -4.23 8.97 -6.03
N GLU A 41 -5.49 8.92 -6.43
CA GLU A 41 -6.49 9.98 -6.24
C GLU A 41 -7.20 9.87 -4.88
N LYS A 42 -7.62 8.67 -4.50
CA LYS A 42 -8.26 8.38 -3.22
C LYS A 42 -7.78 7.03 -2.71
N ALA A 43 -7.61 6.90 -1.40
CA ALA A 43 -7.33 5.63 -0.75
C ALA A 43 -7.93 5.60 0.67
N LYS A 44 -8.36 4.43 1.13
CA LYS A 44 -8.79 4.17 2.50
C LYS A 44 -8.54 2.70 2.85
N ILE A 45 -8.43 2.40 4.14
CA ILE A 45 -8.36 1.02 4.63
C ILE A 45 -9.58 0.74 5.48
N GLY A 46 -10.39 -0.23 5.07
CA GLY A 46 -11.50 -0.76 5.85
C GLY A 46 -11.14 -2.04 6.57
N ALA A 47 -12.10 -2.56 7.33
CA ALA A 47 -12.01 -3.89 7.91
C ALA A 47 -13.40 -4.50 8.03
N ASP A 48 -13.52 -5.77 7.65
CA ASP A 48 -14.69 -6.61 7.93
C ASP A 48 -14.36 -7.60 9.06
N SER A 49 -15.04 -8.75 9.15
CA SER A 49 -14.73 -9.76 10.17
C SER A 49 -13.36 -10.40 9.98
N GLU A 50 -13.00 -10.75 8.75
CA GLU A 50 -11.88 -11.62 8.40
C GLU A 50 -10.74 -10.87 7.69
N HIS A 51 -11.04 -9.75 7.05
CA HIS A 51 -10.13 -9.04 6.17
C HIS A 51 -9.93 -7.58 6.59
N TYR A 52 -8.76 -7.04 6.22
CA TYR A 52 -8.57 -5.61 5.96
C TYR A 52 -8.77 -5.37 4.48
N ASP A 53 -9.55 -4.34 4.13
CA ASP A 53 -9.89 -3.99 2.75
C ASP A 53 -9.13 -2.72 2.36
N ILE A 54 -8.14 -2.84 1.48
CA ILE A 54 -7.42 -1.70 0.93
C ILE A 54 -8.11 -1.24 -0.34
N GLN A 55 -8.75 -0.08 -0.27
CA GLN A 55 -9.47 0.51 -1.38
C GLN A 55 -8.72 1.75 -1.85
N PHE A 56 -8.42 1.82 -3.15
CA PHE A 56 -7.81 3.02 -3.73
C PHE A 56 -8.18 3.20 -5.20
N THR A 57 -8.08 4.44 -5.66
CA THR A 57 -8.35 4.79 -7.05
C THR A 57 -7.20 5.59 -7.62
N LEU A 58 -6.86 5.29 -8.86
CA LEU A 58 -5.82 5.97 -9.59
C LEU A 58 -6.35 7.20 -10.32
N PHE A 59 -5.50 8.21 -10.49
CA PHE A 59 -5.83 9.33 -11.37
C PHE A 59 -6.04 8.85 -12.81
N LYS A 60 -7.02 9.46 -13.50
CA LYS A 60 -7.16 9.30 -14.95
C LYS A 60 -5.86 9.67 -15.66
N GLY A 61 -5.43 8.82 -16.57
CA GLY A 61 -4.16 8.97 -17.31
C GLY A 61 -2.96 8.28 -16.69
N THR A 62 -3.12 7.57 -15.57
CA THR A 62 -2.06 6.72 -15.00
C THR A 62 -1.63 5.66 -16.04
N PRO A 63 -0.32 5.58 -16.39
CA PRO A 63 0.18 4.70 -17.44
C PRO A 63 -0.25 3.23 -17.29
N ARG A 64 -0.55 2.60 -18.43
CA ARG A 64 -0.88 1.16 -18.48
C ARG A 64 0.31 0.28 -18.11
N PHE A 65 1.55 0.63 -18.50
CA PHE A 65 2.76 -0.07 -18.02
C PHE A 65 3.14 0.47 -16.66
N SER A 66 2.60 -0.14 -15.62
CA SER A 66 2.94 0.26 -14.28
C SER A 66 2.84 -0.88 -13.30
N LYS A 67 3.67 -0.77 -12.26
CA LYS A 67 3.58 -1.59 -11.06
C LYS A 67 3.21 -0.68 -9.91
N ILE A 68 2.17 -1.04 -9.19
CA ILE A 68 1.79 -0.38 -7.95
C ILE A 68 2.23 -1.30 -6.82
N ASN A 69 3.07 -0.78 -5.95
CA ASN A 69 3.52 -1.48 -4.76
C ASN A 69 2.81 -0.89 -3.54
N ILE A 70 2.13 -1.72 -2.77
CA ILE A 70 1.57 -1.36 -1.47
C ILE A 70 2.45 -1.99 -0.41
N PHE A 71 3.21 -1.17 0.30
CA PHE A 71 4.03 -1.61 1.42
C PHE A 71 3.18 -1.64 2.68
N LEU A 72 3.24 -2.75 3.41
CA LEU A 72 2.38 -3.05 4.55
C LEU A 72 3.24 -3.60 5.68
N TYR A 73 3.55 -2.74 6.66
CA TYR A 73 4.39 -3.11 7.79
C TYR A 73 3.57 -3.11 9.08
N PRO A 74 3.06 -4.28 9.51
CA PRO A 74 2.47 -4.43 10.83
C PRO A 74 3.53 -4.18 11.90
N VAL A 75 3.24 -3.31 12.86
CA VAL A 75 4.15 -2.98 13.95
C VAL A 75 3.44 -3.19 15.29
N LYS A 76 4.16 -3.84 16.20
CA LYS A 76 3.82 -3.95 17.61
C LYS A 76 4.70 -3.02 18.43
N SER A 77 4.09 -2.31 19.37
CA SER A 77 4.79 -1.46 20.34
C SER A 77 5.89 -2.24 21.06
N GLY A 78 7.05 -1.60 21.24
CA GLY A 78 8.20 -2.18 21.95
C GLY A 78 8.98 -3.28 21.19
N SER A 79 8.62 -3.59 19.95
CA SER A 79 9.34 -4.57 19.13
C SER A 79 10.21 -3.89 18.07
N GLU A 80 11.33 -4.52 17.69
CA GLU A 80 12.23 -3.96 16.69
C GLU A 80 11.61 -4.00 15.29
N PHE A 81 11.51 -2.84 14.63
CA PHE A 81 11.00 -2.71 13.25
C PHE A 81 11.72 -3.61 12.24
N LEU A 82 13.01 -3.89 12.45
CA LEU A 82 13.80 -4.77 11.57
C LEU A 82 13.29 -6.22 11.57
N ASN A 83 12.73 -6.67 12.69
CA ASN A 83 12.29 -8.04 12.88
C ASN A 83 10.82 -8.24 12.49
N MET A 84 10.08 -7.16 12.25
CA MET A 84 8.68 -7.20 11.83
C MET A 84 8.52 -7.81 10.43
N PRO A 85 7.36 -8.45 10.15
CA PRO A 85 6.98 -8.81 8.79
C PRO A 85 6.98 -7.58 7.88
N LYS A 86 7.45 -7.75 6.65
CA LYS A 86 7.50 -6.67 5.67
C LYS A 86 6.76 -7.12 4.44
N TYR A 87 5.46 -6.87 4.44
CA TYR A 87 4.63 -7.27 3.32
C TYR A 87 4.67 -6.22 2.22
N ARG A 88 4.65 -6.70 0.98
CA ARG A 88 4.51 -5.87 -0.22
C ARG A 88 3.51 -6.53 -1.15
N ILE A 89 2.45 -5.80 -1.47
CA ILE A 89 1.53 -6.19 -2.53
C ILE A 89 1.99 -5.51 -3.81
N GLU A 90 2.29 -6.29 -4.84
CA GLU A 90 2.63 -5.80 -6.17
C GLU A 90 1.43 -6.02 -7.10
N ILE A 91 0.99 -4.95 -7.75
CA ILE A 91 -0.08 -4.96 -8.75
C ILE A 91 0.54 -4.55 -10.06
N GLU A 92 0.67 -5.48 -10.99
CA GLU A 92 1.20 -5.22 -12.32
C GLU A 92 0.07 -5.02 -13.31
N ARG A 93 0.05 -3.83 -13.92
CA ARG A 93 -0.79 -3.51 -15.07
C ARG A 93 0.00 -3.82 -16.34
N ALA A 94 -0.40 -4.88 -17.04
CA ALA A 94 0.22 -5.29 -18.30
C ALA A 94 -0.55 -4.71 -19.51
N PHE A 95 -0.06 -4.98 -20.73
CA PHE A 95 -0.80 -4.67 -21.97
C PHE A 95 -2.19 -5.35 -22.02
N SER A 96 -2.31 -6.51 -21.38
CA SER A 96 -3.57 -7.23 -21.25
C SER A 96 -4.44 -6.63 -20.16
N ASN A 97 -5.77 -6.73 -20.30
CA ASN A 97 -6.73 -6.43 -19.23
C ASN A 97 -6.67 -7.40 -18.03
N LYS A 98 -5.59 -8.18 -17.90
CA LYS A 98 -5.33 -9.06 -16.77
C LYS A 98 -4.34 -8.36 -15.86
N LEU A 99 -4.79 -8.06 -14.63
CA LEU A 99 -3.90 -7.70 -13.55
C LEU A 99 -3.17 -8.94 -13.03
N ALA A 100 -1.90 -8.76 -12.67
CA ALA A 100 -1.19 -9.70 -11.82
C ALA A 100 -1.03 -9.09 -10.43
N LEU A 101 -1.56 -9.77 -9.41
CA LEU A 101 -1.41 -9.40 -8.00
C LEU A 101 -0.44 -10.37 -7.34
N LYS A 102 0.56 -9.86 -6.62
CA LYS A 102 1.53 -10.70 -5.90
C LYS A 102 1.75 -10.19 -4.48
N LEU A 103 1.92 -11.11 -3.53
CA LEU A 103 2.28 -10.81 -2.15
C LEU A 103 3.71 -11.27 -1.88
N PHE A 104 4.49 -10.39 -1.28
CA PHE A 104 5.84 -10.67 -0.82
C PHE A 104 5.93 -10.48 0.68
N ASP A 105 6.72 -11.30 1.36
CA ASP A 105 7.22 -11.06 2.72
C ASP A 105 8.74 -11.01 2.69
N LYS A 106 9.33 -9.88 3.11
CA LYS A 106 10.79 -9.66 3.09
C LYS A 106 11.42 -10.00 1.72
N ASP A 107 10.78 -9.50 0.66
CA ASP A 107 11.15 -9.71 -0.77
C ASP A 107 11.04 -11.14 -1.30
N ARG A 108 10.57 -12.09 -0.48
CA ARG A 108 10.24 -13.44 -0.95
C ARG A 108 8.80 -13.44 -1.41
N GLU A 109 8.57 -13.81 -2.66
CA GLU A 109 7.23 -14.04 -3.18
C GLU A 109 6.62 -15.21 -2.40
N ILE A 110 5.60 -14.93 -1.61
CA ILE A 110 4.88 -15.92 -0.82
C ILE A 110 3.56 -16.21 -1.53
N PHE A 111 3.68 -16.76 -2.74
CA PHE A 111 2.56 -17.21 -3.54
C PHE A 111 2.10 -18.59 -3.04
N THR A 112 1.31 -18.57 -1.98
CA THR A 112 0.50 -19.72 -1.58
C THR A 112 -0.94 -19.42 -1.95
N THR A 113 -1.54 -20.36 -2.68
CA THR A 113 -2.98 -20.48 -2.99
C THR A 113 -3.88 -19.62 -2.12
N PHE A 114 -4.70 -18.80 -2.79
CA PHE A 114 -5.72 -17.94 -2.19
C PHE A 114 -6.42 -18.61 -1.02
N GLU A 115 -6.31 -18.00 0.14
CA GLU A 115 -7.48 -17.89 0.99
C GLU A 115 -7.97 -16.44 1.13
N ASN A 116 -7.17 -15.39 0.90
CA ASN A 116 -7.58 -14.05 1.36
C ASN A 116 -7.03 -12.82 0.62
N LEU A 117 -6.61 -12.92 -0.65
CA LEU A 117 -6.27 -11.76 -1.48
C LEU A 117 -7.21 -11.70 -2.68
N SER A 118 -8.43 -11.17 -2.52
CA SER A 118 -9.37 -10.98 -3.64
C SER A 118 -9.44 -9.51 -4.03
N GLY A 119 -9.66 -9.24 -5.31
CA GLY A 119 -9.93 -7.88 -5.77
C GLY A 119 -10.84 -7.83 -7.00
N SER A 120 -11.64 -6.78 -7.06
CA SER A 120 -12.50 -6.44 -8.19
C SER A 120 -12.06 -5.11 -8.78
N GLU A 121 -11.73 -5.08 -10.07
CA GLU A 121 -11.17 -3.91 -10.75
C GLU A 121 -12.17 -3.29 -11.75
N THR A 122 -12.25 -1.96 -11.74
CA THR A 122 -12.37 -1.14 -12.97
C THR A 122 -11.00 -0.48 -13.19
N GLU A 123 -10.55 -0.18 -14.43
CA GLU A 123 -9.15 0.23 -14.75
C GLU A 123 -8.48 1.27 -13.81
N LEU A 124 -9.26 1.98 -12.99
CA LEU A 124 -8.81 2.98 -12.05
C LEU A 124 -9.15 2.65 -10.59
N ASP A 125 -10.17 1.83 -10.28
CA ASP A 125 -10.60 1.53 -8.92
C ASP A 125 -10.14 0.12 -8.51
N PHE A 126 -9.45 0.05 -7.37
CA PHE A 126 -8.90 -1.17 -6.79
C PHE A 126 -9.50 -1.40 -5.41
N ASP A 127 -9.93 -2.63 -5.18
CA ASP A 127 -10.37 -3.12 -3.87
C ASP A 127 -9.60 -4.41 -3.59
N ILE A 128 -8.79 -4.44 -2.54
CA ILE A 128 -7.90 -5.57 -2.23
C ILE A 128 -8.14 -6.01 -0.80
N LYS A 129 -8.59 -7.24 -0.63
CA LYS A 129 -8.78 -7.86 0.68
C LYS A 129 -7.50 -8.50 1.16
N ILE A 130 -7.19 -8.46 2.45
CA ILE A 130 -6.04 -9.15 3.05
C ILE A 130 -6.47 -9.76 4.38
N ASN A 131 -6.15 -11.03 4.64
CA ASN A 131 -6.49 -11.65 5.93
C ASN A 131 -5.86 -10.87 7.10
N LYS A 132 -6.64 -10.65 8.16
CA LYS A 132 -6.13 -10.09 9.42
C LYS A 132 -5.01 -10.93 10.05
N SER A 133 -4.93 -12.23 9.76
CA SER A 133 -3.90 -13.14 10.25
C SER A 133 -2.47 -12.69 9.92
N TYR A 134 -2.28 -12.00 8.80
CA TYR A 134 -0.98 -11.40 8.43
C TYR A 134 -0.54 -10.29 9.40
N PHE A 135 -1.48 -9.69 10.12
CA PHE A 135 -1.27 -8.58 11.05
C PHE A 135 -1.45 -9.02 12.52
N ASN A 136 -1.48 -10.32 12.79
CA ASN A 136 -1.71 -10.86 14.13
C ASN A 136 -0.71 -10.30 15.15
N GLY A 137 -1.22 -9.70 16.22
CA GLY A 137 -0.42 -9.16 17.32
C GLY A 137 0.25 -7.82 17.01
N ALA A 138 -0.07 -7.18 15.90
CA ALA A 138 0.34 -5.81 15.60
C ALA A 138 -0.67 -4.80 16.16
N ASP A 139 -0.15 -3.66 16.58
CA ASP A 139 -0.96 -2.56 17.12
C ASP A 139 -1.38 -1.59 16.01
N CYS A 140 -0.45 -1.34 15.09
CA CYS A 140 -0.63 -0.44 13.96
C CYS A 140 -0.11 -1.06 12.66
N LEU A 141 -0.56 -0.50 11.53
CA LEU A 141 -0.08 -0.78 10.20
C LEU A 141 0.56 0.48 9.62
N PHE A 142 1.83 0.40 9.25
CA PHE A 142 2.42 1.39 8.36
C PHE A 142 2.13 1.03 6.91
N LEU A 143 1.48 1.94 6.20
CA LEU A 143 1.11 1.77 4.80
C LEU A 143 1.70 2.87 3.93
N MET A 144 2.19 2.50 2.75
CA MET A 144 2.57 3.44 1.68
C MET A 144 2.31 2.82 0.30
N PHE A 145 1.83 3.64 -0.64
CA PHE A 145 1.70 3.26 -2.05
C PHE A 145 2.86 3.83 -2.84
N SER A 146 3.50 3.00 -3.66
CA SER A 146 4.55 3.40 -4.60
C SER A 146 4.15 3.03 -6.02
N PHE A 147 4.48 3.90 -6.96
CA PHE A 147 4.25 3.71 -8.38
C PHE A 147 5.57 3.58 -9.11
N GLU A 148 5.68 2.50 -9.88
CA GLU A 148 6.85 2.17 -10.67
C GLU A 148 6.48 2.05 -12.14
N GLN A 149 7.37 2.53 -13.01
CA GLN A 149 7.26 2.41 -14.45
C GLN A 149 8.60 1.93 -15.00
N PHE A 150 8.59 0.87 -15.80
CA PHE A 150 9.81 0.22 -16.31
C PHE A 150 10.80 -0.15 -15.18
N ASP A 151 10.28 -0.68 -14.07
CA ASP A 151 11.05 -1.06 -12.87
C ASP A 151 11.81 0.09 -12.18
N VAL A 152 11.44 1.34 -12.49
CA VAL A 152 11.93 2.54 -11.82
C VAL A 152 10.81 3.13 -10.98
N ARG A 153 11.08 3.37 -9.69
CA ARG A 153 10.17 4.09 -8.81
C ARG A 153 10.05 5.54 -9.24
N VAL A 154 8.84 5.93 -9.63
CA VAL A 154 8.51 7.27 -10.13
C VAL A 154 8.03 8.16 -8.99
N THR A 155 7.18 7.63 -8.11
CA THR A 155 6.52 8.40 -7.04
C THR A 155 5.99 7.49 -5.94
N GLU A 156 5.73 8.06 -4.77
CA GLU A 156 5.15 7.36 -3.62
C GLU A 156 4.30 8.31 -2.75
N THR A 157 3.39 7.73 -1.97
CA THR A 157 2.58 8.48 -1.00
C THR A 157 3.40 8.68 0.26
N PRO A 158 3.00 9.62 1.14
CA PRO A 158 3.44 9.58 2.52
C PRO A 158 3.21 8.20 3.15
N TRP A 159 3.99 7.90 4.18
CA TRP A 159 3.72 6.76 5.05
C TRP A 159 2.59 7.11 6.02
N PHE A 160 1.60 6.22 6.12
CA PHE A 160 0.47 6.36 7.02
C PHE A 160 0.60 5.35 8.16
N CYS A 161 0.46 5.80 9.40
CA CYS A 161 0.24 4.93 10.55
C CYS A 161 -1.25 4.74 10.74
N ILE A 162 -1.73 3.51 10.76
CA ILE A 162 -3.16 3.18 10.83
C ILE A 162 -3.40 2.28 12.03
N ASP A 163 -4.33 2.66 12.90
CA ASP A 163 -4.77 1.82 14.00
C ASP A 163 -5.53 0.63 13.43
N ILE A 164 -4.99 -0.57 13.65
CA ILE A 164 -5.59 -1.83 13.20
C ILE A 164 -6.15 -2.66 14.36
N LEU A 165 -5.91 -2.22 15.60
CA LEU A 165 -6.56 -2.71 16.80
C LEU A 165 -8.00 -2.18 16.85
N ARG A 166 -8.94 -3.12 17.00
CA ARG A 166 -10.24 -2.86 17.63
C ARG A 166 -10.22 -3.49 19.01
#